data_AF-A0AA35U365-F1
#
_entry.id   AF-A0AA35U365-F1
#
_cell.length_a   1.000
_cell.length_b   1.000
_cell.length_c   1.000
_cell.angle_alpha   90.00
_cell.angle_beta   90.00
_cell.angle_gamma   90.00
#
_symmetry.space_group_name_H-M   'P 1'
#
loop_
_entity.id
_entity.type
_entity.pdbx_description
1 polymer ?
#
loop_
_entity_poly.entity_id
_entity_poly.type
_entity_poly.pdbx_seq_one_letter_code
_entity_poly.pdbx_strand_id
1 'polypeptide(L)' 'MGGLFPIHFPSGDSSSASPCGPVWPQALEWVEAMLYAIDRINADPDLLPGVELGYDIRDTCLSETLGLDEAIDLIITAVI' A
#
# COMPACT_ATOMS: atom_id res chain seq x y z
N MET A 1 -2.25 7.63 -6.17
CA MET A 1 -0.90 7.02 -6.11
C MET A 1 -1.04 5.60 -5.58
N GLY A 2 -0.52 4.60 -6.28
CA GLY A 2 -0.50 3.22 -5.78
C GLY A 2 0.70 2.97 -4.85
N GLY A 3 0.52 2.16 -3.81
CA GLY A 3 1.57 1.77 -2.88
C GLY A 3 1.44 0.32 -2.44
N LEU A 4 2.56 -0.43 -2.46
CA LEU A 4 2.64 -1.82 -2.01
C LEU A 4 3.53 -1.89 -0.78
N PHE A 5 2.99 -2.34 0.36
CA PHE A 5 3.72 -2.41 1.63
C PHE A 5 3.56 -3.79 2.29
N PRO A 6 4.60 -4.31 2.94
CA PRO A 6 4.50 -5.57 3.69
C PRO A 6 3.97 -5.33 5.10
N ILE A 7 2.69 -4.96 5.21
CA ILE A 7 2.06 -4.58 6.49
C ILE A 7 2.01 -5.79 7.43
N HIS A 8 1.78 -6.99 6.90
CA HIS A 8 1.79 -8.22 7.68
C HIS A 8 2.98 -9.12 7.32
N PHE A 9 3.35 -10.00 8.25
CA PHE A 9 4.22 -11.14 7.94
C PHE A 9 3.47 -12.19 7.11
N PRO A 10 4.16 -13.10 6.41
CA PRO A 10 3.49 -14.22 5.75
C PRO A 10 2.74 -15.06 6.78
N SER A 11 1.57 -15.58 6.39
CA SER A 11 0.97 -16.66 7.17
C SER A 11 1.90 -17.87 7.15
N GLY A 12 2.22 -18.42 8.32
CA GLY A 12 3.02 -19.65 8.42
C GLY A 12 2.22 -20.92 8.07
N ASP A 13 0.94 -20.75 7.71
CA ASP A 13 -0.01 -21.82 7.49
C ASP A 13 -0.72 -21.62 6.15
N SER A 14 -0.36 -22.44 5.17
CA SER A 14 -0.95 -22.47 3.83
C SER A 14 -2.40 -22.97 3.80
N SER A 15 -2.93 -23.44 4.93
CA SER A 15 -4.33 -23.84 5.09
C SER A 15 -5.19 -22.80 5.82
N SER A 16 -4.59 -21.70 6.27
CA SER A 16 -5.32 -20.61 6.90
C SER A 16 -6.17 -19.83 5.87
N ALA A 17 -7.36 -19.39 6.29
CA ALA A 17 -8.27 -18.64 5.44
C ALA A 17 -7.76 -17.23 5.09
N SER A 18 -6.73 -16.75 5.81
CA SER A 18 -6.08 -15.46 5.58
C SER A 18 -4.64 -15.71 5.12
N PRO A 19 -4.23 -15.24 3.94
CA PRO A 19 -2.86 -15.44 3.46
C PRO A 19 -1.82 -14.64 4.27
N CYS A 20 -2.27 -13.70 5.10
CA CYS A 20 -1.45 -12.78 5.88
C CYS A 20 -1.43 -13.17 7.37
N GLY A 21 -0.25 -13.08 7.99
CA GLY A 21 0.02 -13.33 9.39
C GLY A 21 -0.14 -12.07 10.25
N PRO A 22 0.57 -11.95 11.39
CA PRO A 22 0.50 -10.76 12.25
C PRO A 22 1.04 -9.49 11.59
N VAL A 23 0.54 -8.33 12.02
CA VAL A 23 1.05 -7.01 11.59
C VAL A 23 2.52 -6.88 11.97
N TRP A 24 3.31 -6.29 11.06
CA TRP A 24 4.65 -5.83 11.30
C TRP A 24 4.64 -4.33 11.61
N PRO A 25 4.80 -3.92 12.90
CA PRO A 25 4.63 -2.51 13.29
C PRO A 25 5.56 -1.54 12.55
N GLN A 26 6.79 -1.95 12.23
CA GLN A 26 7.74 -1.12 11.50
C GLN A 26 7.30 -0.86 10.05
N ALA A 27 6.56 -1.79 9.43
CA ALA A 27 6.02 -1.56 8.09
C ALA A 27 4.90 -0.50 8.08
N LEU A 28 4.20 -0.32 9.21
CA LEU A 28 3.21 0.75 9.35
C LEU A 28 3.85 2.13 9.30
N GLU A 29 5.07 2.28 9.83
CA GLU A 29 5.82 3.55 9.73
C GLU A 29 6.07 3.93 8.26
N TRP A 30 6.25 2.96 7.36
CA TRP A 30 6.45 3.22 5.94
C TRP A 30 5.15 3.66 5.25
N VAL A 31 4.02 3.06 5.64
CA VAL A 31 2.70 3.50 5.18
C VAL A 31 2.44 4.93 5.65
N GLU A 32 2.68 5.22 6.93
CA GLU A 32 2.57 6.57 7.49
C GLU A 32 3.49 7.56 6.79
N ALA A 33 4.71 7.17 6.43
CA ALA A 33 5.64 8.02 5.67
C ALA A 33 5.08 8.40 4.29
N MET A 34 4.43 7.46 3.58
CA MET A 34 3.78 7.76 2.30
C MET A 34 2.57 8.69 2.48
N LEU A 35 1.71 8.42 3.47
CA LEU A 35 0.55 9.26 3.78
C LEU A 35 1.00 10.68 4.14
N TYR A 36 1.99 10.79 5.02
CA TYR A 36 2.58 12.07 5.39
C TYR A 36 3.14 12.81 4.17
N ALA A 37 3.87 12.14 3.29
CA ALA A 37 4.40 12.76 2.08
C ALA A 37 3.28 13.30 1.16
N ILE A 38 2.20 12.54 0.99
CA ILE A 38 1.04 12.96 0.20
C ILE A 38 0.35 14.18 0.84
N ASP A 39 0.14 14.16 2.15
CA ASP A 39 -0.44 15.30 2.89
C ASP A 39 0.43 16.55 2.76
N ARG A 40 1.75 16.40 2.82
CA ARG A 40 2.69 17.52 2.63
C ARG A 40 2.63 18.08 1.21
N ILE A 41 2.47 17.24 0.19
CA ILE A 41 2.32 17.69 -1.20
C ILE A 41 0.99 18.42 -1.38
N ASN A 42 -0.13 17.83 -0.93
CA ASN A 42 -1.47 18.42 -1.08
C ASN A 42 -1.63 19.75 -0.31
N ALA A 43 -0.87 19.94 0.77
CA ALA A 43 -0.89 21.18 1.56
C ALA A 43 0.04 22.29 1.03
N ASP A 44 0.94 21.98 0.10
CA ASP A 44 1.90 22.93 -0.45
C ASP A 44 1.32 23.60 -1.71
N PRO A 45 1.00 24.90 -1.69
CA PRO A 45 0.39 25.59 -2.82
C PRO A 45 1.32 25.70 -4.05
N ASP A 46 2.63 25.50 -3.87
CA ASP A 46 3.61 25.56 -4.95
C ASP A 46 3.83 24.18 -5.62
N LEU A 47 3.40 23.08 -4.97
CA LEU A 47 3.52 21.73 -5.49
C LEU A 47 2.17 21.21 -5.98
N LEU A 48 2.07 20.96 -7.29
CA LEU A 48 0.86 20.44 -7.95
C LEU A 48 -0.41 21.30 -7.70
N PRO A 49 -0.38 22.62 -7.98
CA PRO A 49 -1.51 23.50 -7.72
C PRO A 49 -2.77 23.05 -8.46
N GLY A 50 -3.89 22.96 -7.73
CA GLY A 50 -5.19 22.55 -8.29
C GLY A 50 -5.35 21.04 -8.49
N VAL A 51 -4.42 20.23 -7.98
CA VAL A 51 -4.50 18.76 -7.99
C VAL A 51 -4.46 18.25 -6.55
N GLU A 52 -5.37 17.35 -6.19
CA GLU A 52 -5.34 16.62 -4.93
C GLU A 52 -4.89 15.18 -5.19
N LEU A 53 -3.75 14.79 -4.62
CA LEU A 53 -3.25 13.43 -4.69
C LEU A 53 -4.02 12.53 -3.73
N GLY A 54 -4.71 11.53 -4.28
CA GLY A 54 -5.21 10.38 -3.51
C GLY A 54 -4.22 9.22 -3.49
N TYR A 55 -4.56 8.16 -2.75
CA TYR A 55 -3.75 6.95 -2.62
C TYR A 55 -4.59 5.67 -2.65
N ASP A 56 -3.97 4.58 -3.10
CA ASP A 56 -4.44 3.20 -2.97
C ASP A 56 -3.26 2.38 -2.41
N ILE A 57 -3.40 1.84 -1.20
CA ILE A 57 -2.33 1.17 -0.45
C ILE A 57 -2.74 -0.28 -0.24
N ARG A 58 -1.94 -1.20 -0.77
CA ARG A 58 -2.18 -2.65 -0.68
C ARG A 58 -1.11 -3.34 0.15
N ASP A 59 -1.55 -4.36 0.88
CA ASP A 59 -0.67 -5.19 1.68
C ASP A 59 -0.14 -6.38 0.89
N THR A 60 1.18 -6.56 0.86
CA THR A 60 1.82 -7.67 0.15
C THR A 60 2.06 -8.89 1.03
N CYS A 61 1.96 -8.73 2.35
CA CYS A 61 2.21 -9.79 3.34
C CYS A 61 3.57 -10.51 3.17
N LEU A 62 4.58 -9.81 2.63
CA LEU A 62 5.89 -10.36 2.22
C LEU A 62 5.81 -11.56 1.26
N SER A 63 4.69 -11.71 0.54
CA SER A 63 4.47 -12.77 -0.44
C SER A 63 4.63 -12.22 -1.86
N GLU A 64 5.47 -12.88 -2.67
CA GLU A 64 5.65 -12.50 -4.08
C GLU A 64 4.36 -12.67 -4.88
N THR A 65 3.57 -13.72 -4.61
CA THR A 65 2.32 -13.99 -5.36
C THR A 65 1.25 -12.97 -5.02
N LEU A 66 1.05 -12.67 -3.73
CA LEU A 66 0.08 -11.65 -3.31
C LEU A 66 0.53 -10.27 -3.78
N GLY A 67 1.82 -9.95 -3.66
CA GLY A 67 2.35 -8.69 -4.15
C GLY A 67 2.14 -8.50 -5.65
N LEU A 68 2.26 -9.57 -6.45
CA LEU A 68 1.94 -9.55 -7.87
C LEU A 68 0.43 -9.36 -8.12
N ASP A 69 -0.42 -10.08 -7.40
CA ASP A 69 -1.89 -9.96 -7.53
C ASP A 69 -2.35 -8.53 -7.20
N GLU A 70 -1.85 -7.92 -6.13
CA GLU A 70 -2.15 -6.52 -5.77
C GLU A 70 -1.57 -5.53 -6.78
N ALA A 71 -0.40 -5.80 -7.35
CA ALA A 71 0.17 -4.96 -8.40
C ALA A 71 -0.68 -5.01 -9.68
N ILE A 72 -1.21 -6.18 -10.03
CA ILE A 72 -2.13 -6.36 -11.16
C ILE A 72 -3.45 -5.64 -10.86
N ASP A 73 -3.99 -5.78 -9.65
CA ASP A 73 -5.23 -5.13 -9.26
C ASP A 73 -5.12 -3.59 -9.30
N LEU A 74 -3.98 -3.03 -8.90
CA LEU A 74 -3.72 -1.59 -9.04
C LEU A 74 -3.80 -1.12 -10.50
N ILE A 75 -3.32 -1.93 -11.44
CA ILE A 75 -3.37 -1.59 -12.87
C ILE A 75 -4.80 -1.72 -13.41
N ILE A 76 -5.54 -2.74 -13.00
CA ILE A 76 -6.91 -2.98 -13.47
C ILE A 76 -7.88 -1.94 -12.89
N THR A 77 -7.77 -1.66 -11.59
CA THR A 77 -8.62 -0.70 -10.88
C THR A 77 -8.40 0.74 -11.37
N ALA A 78 -7.18 1.08 -11.83
CA ALA A 78 -6.89 2.41 -12.38
C ALA A 78 -7.41 2.66 -13.80
N VAL A 79 -8.08 1.69 -14.45
CA VAL A 79 -8.52 1.77 -15.86
C VAL A 79 -10.06 1.87 -16.02
N ILE A 80 -10.80 2.21 -14.97
CA ILE A 80 -12.25 2.51 -15.05
C ILE A 80 -12.52 3.86 -14.38
#